data_AF-A0A5Q4BAS2-F1
#
_entry.id   AF-A0A5Q4BAS2-F1
#
_cell.length_a   1.000
_cell.length_b   1.000
_cell.length_c   1.000
_cell.angle_alpha   90.00
_cell.angle_beta   90.00
_cell.angle_gamma   90.00
#
_symmetry.space_group_name_H-M   'P 1'
#
loop_
_entity.id
_entity.type
_entity.pdbx_description
1 polymer ?
#
loop_
_entity_poly.entity_id
_entity_poly.type
_entity_poly.pdbx_seq_one_letter_code
_entity_poly.pdbx_strand_id
1 'polypeptide(L)'
;MMLGFIAVQQHDHTGISSITLCGNTPEEARKRGCRFESHNFAWTPPECYDEELNQKWDSKSWGYSRDPEGNDLIPSSEVLQGDLEWAYVTLNQHMSHCVLVWQKYQRAVMFGRPADNWTTSFAHTHHCGHLMVQWDLNHSEYNSILYTKYVSCGYEWKRPDPRMQQLMTGPMDGGLTGDGGNHADIHGAREIEEGHESEHHL
;
A
#
# COMPACT_ATOMS: atom_id res chain seq x y z
N MET A 1 38.29 42.80 -16.25
CA MET A 1 37.67 41.85 -15.29
C MET A 1 36.37 41.37 -15.92
N MET A 2 36.35 40.13 -16.42
CA MET A 2 35.16 39.49 -17.00
C MET A 2 34.25 39.01 -15.87
N LEU A 3 33.05 39.58 -15.75
CA LEU A 3 32.00 39.05 -14.89
C LEU A 3 31.24 37.98 -15.70
N GLY A 4 31.51 36.71 -15.39
CA GLY A 4 30.79 35.58 -15.96
C GLY A 4 29.37 35.52 -15.40
N PHE A 5 28.37 35.53 -16.29
CA PHE A 5 26.99 35.25 -15.94
C PHE A 5 26.87 33.75 -15.63
N ILE A 6 26.54 33.42 -14.39
CA ILE A 6 26.11 32.07 -14.00
C ILE A 6 24.75 31.84 -14.66
N ALA A 7 24.70 30.94 -15.63
CA ALA A 7 23.44 30.49 -16.21
C ALA A 7 22.64 29.77 -15.11
N VAL A 8 21.54 30.39 -14.67
CA VAL A 8 20.49 29.67 -13.93
C VAL A 8 19.86 28.72 -14.93
N GLN A 9 20.09 27.43 -14.74
CA GLN A 9 19.50 26.40 -15.59
C GLN A 9 18.01 26.35 -15.30
N GLN A 10 17.22 26.92 -16.20
CA GLN A 10 15.77 26.90 -16.17
C GLN A 10 15.32 25.43 -16.32
N HIS A 11 14.86 24.81 -15.24
CA HIS A 11 14.24 23.49 -15.33
C HIS A 11 12.88 23.63 -16.02
N ASP A 12 12.77 23.04 -17.20
CA ASP A 12 11.59 23.03 -18.04
C ASP A 12 10.47 22.22 -17.36
N HIS A 13 9.33 22.87 -17.07
CA HIS A 13 8.19 22.29 -16.33
C HIS A 13 7.23 21.47 -17.21
N THR A 14 7.74 20.84 -18.26
CA THR A 14 6.95 20.05 -19.24
C THR A 14 7.11 18.53 -19.10
N GLY A 15 7.58 18.03 -17.94
CA GLY A 15 7.77 16.60 -17.70
C GLY A 15 6.48 15.89 -17.28
N ILE A 16 6.00 14.95 -18.09
CA ILE A 16 5.16 13.84 -17.63
C ILE A 16 5.93 13.16 -16.50
N SER A 17 5.34 13.05 -15.31
CA SER A 17 5.90 12.24 -14.22
C SER A 17 6.05 10.81 -14.75
N SER A 18 7.28 10.31 -14.89
CA SER A 18 7.50 8.92 -15.30
C SER A 18 6.96 7.99 -14.23
N ILE A 19 6.09 7.05 -14.62
CA ILE A 19 5.61 5.98 -13.76
C ILE A 19 6.60 4.83 -13.83
N THR A 20 7.06 4.34 -12.68
CA THR A 20 7.93 3.15 -12.60
C THR A 20 7.11 1.94 -12.17
N LEU A 21 7.39 0.77 -12.77
CA LEU A 21 6.66 -0.48 -12.56
C LEU A 21 7.61 -1.63 -12.18
N CYS A 22 7.13 -2.54 -11.32
CA CYS A 22 7.87 -3.73 -10.89
C CYS A 22 7.63 -5.00 -11.73
N GLY A 23 6.79 -4.94 -12.77
CA GLY A 23 6.37 -6.15 -13.49
C GLY A 23 5.26 -6.87 -12.74
N ASN A 24 5.11 -8.18 -12.94
CA ASN A 24 4.02 -8.97 -12.35
C ASN A 24 4.50 -10.26 -11.67
N THR A 25 5.81 -10.46 -11.52
CA THR A 25 6.38 -11.61 -10.82
C THR A 25 7.55 -11.21 -9.93
N PRO A 26 7.89 -11.99 -8.89
CA PRO A 26 9.02 -11.66 -8.02
C PRO A 26 10.34 -11.64 -8.78
N GLU A 27 10.47 -12.47 -9.82
CA GLU A 27 11.65 -12.49 -10.69
C GLU A 27 11.77 -11.22 -11.53
N GLU A 28 10.67 -10.76 -12.14
CA GLU A 28 10.64 -9.49 -12.87
C GLU A 28 10.93 -8.30 -11.97
N ALA A 29 10.34 -8.28 -10.77
CA ALA A 29 10.54 -7.22 -9.79
C ALA A 29 12.02 -7.09 -9.40
N ARG A 30 12.68 -8.22 -9.08
CA ARG A 30 14.12 -8.25 -8.80
C ARG A 30 14.94 -7.79 -10.00
N LYS A 31 14.62 -8.25 -11.22
CA LYS A 31 15.31 -7.82 -12.46
C LYS A 31 15.19 -6.31 -12.70
N ARG A 32 14.08 -5.70 -12.28
CA ARG A 32 13.82 -4.25 -12.37
C ARG A 32 14.37 -3.46 -11.18
N GLY A 33 15.01 -4.13 -10.21
CA GLY A 33 15.58 -3.49 -9.02
C GLY A 33 14.55 -3.11 -7.95
N CYS A 34 13.31 -3.58 -8.06
CA CYS A 34 12.31 -3.37 -7.03
C CYS A 34 12.66 -4.09 -5.73
N ARG A 35 12.13 -3.57 -4.63
CA ARG A 35 12.35 -4.08 -3.28
C ARG A 35 11.03 -4.60 -2.72
N PHE A 36 11.06 -5.76 -2.07
CA PHE A 36 9.90 -6.25 -1.36
C PHE A 36 9.71 -5.45 -0.05
N GLU A 37 8.57 -4.80 0.07
CA GLU A 37 8.14 -4.02 1.22
C GLU A 37 7.14 -4.86 2.03
N SER A 38 7.63 -5.52 3.08
CA SER A 38 6.91 -6.56 3.83
C SER A 38 5.67 -6.06 4.54
N HIS A 39 5.68 -4.78 4.96
CA HIS A 39 4.51 -4.17 5.58
C HIS A 39 3.39 -3.93 4.59
N ASN A 40 3.71 -3.68 3.32
CA ASN A 40 2.72 -3.47 2.26
C ASN A 40 2.45 -4.75 1.46
N PHE A 41 3.22 -5.80 1.74
CA PHE A 41 3.25 -7.07 1.00
C PHE A 41 3.35 -6.81 -0.51
N ALA A 42 4.30 -5.94 -0.90
CA ALA A 42 4.38 -5.39 -2.24
C ALA A 42 5.82 -5.29 -2.75
N TRP A 43 6.04 -5.70 -4.00
CA TRP A 43 7.22 -5.31 -4.76
C TRP A 43 7.10 -3.84 -5.18
N THR A 44 7.99 -3.01 -4.65
CA THR A 44 7.91 -1.55 -4.72
C THR A 44 9.14 -0.96 -5.43
N PRO A 45 8.97 0.00 -6.37
CA PRO A 45 10.10 0.71 -6.98
C PRO A 45 10.96 1.43 -5.93
N PRO A 46 12.31 1.44 -6.08
CA PRO A 46 13.21 2.00 -5.06
C PRO A 46 12.89 3.45 -4.63
N GLU A 47 12.39 4.26 -5.54
CA GLU A 47 12.02 5.66 -5.29
C GLU A 47 10.76 5.84 -4.43
N CYS A 48 9.90 4.82 -4.34
CA CYS A 48 8.69 4.79 -3.51
C CYS A 48 8.84 3.91 -2.25
N TYR A 49 9.95 3.18 -2.13
CA TYR A 49 10.22 2.34 -0.97
C TYR A 49 10.61 3.19 0.25
N ASP A 50 9.91 3.03 1.37
CA ASP A 50 10.21 3.76 2.60
C ASP A 50 11.01 2.91 3.59
N GLU A 51 12.34 3.05 3.54
CA GLU A 51 13.27 2.28 4.36
C GLU A 51 12.96 2.35 5.86
N GLU A 52 12.65 3.53 6.38
CA GLU A 52 12.44 3.72 7.83
C GLU A 52 11.17 3.03 8.30
N LEU A 53 10.09 3.10 7.51
CA LEU A 53 8.84 2.42 7.83
C LEU A 53 8.98 0.90 7.70
N ASN A 54 9.67 0.43 6.65
CA ASN A 54 9.87 -0.99 6.47
C ASN A 54 10.78 -1.59 7.55
N GLN A 55 11.88 -0.92 7.92
CA GLN A 55 12.71 -1.36 9.04
C GLN A 55 11.93 -1.39 10.37
N LYS A 56 11.08 -0.39 10.61
CA LYS A 56 10.20 -0.38 11.80
C LYS A 56 9.26 -1.59 11.81
N TRP A 57 8.70 -1.96 10.67
CA TRP A 57 7.87 -3.16 10.55
C TRP A 57 8.68 -4.44 10.78
N ASP A 58 9.80 -4.60 10.08
CA ASP A 58 10.65 -5.79 10.12
C ASP A 58 11.36 -6.00 11.47
N SER A 59 11.45 -4.95 12.30
CA SER A 59 11.93 -5.07 13.68
C SER A 59 11.00 -5.87 14.61
N LYS A 60 9.77 -6.16 14.16
CA LYS A 60 8.78 -6.92 14.92
C LYS A 60 8.67 -8.35 14.40
N SER A 61 8.34 -9.27 15.31
CA SER A 61 8.03 -10.66 14.97
C SER A 61 6.54 -10.80 14.62
N TRP A 62 6.20 -10.51 13.37
CA TRP A 62 4.84 -10.71 12.85
C TRP A 62 4.54 -12.18 12.59
N GLY A 63 3.32 -12.60 12.93
CA GLY A 63 2.81 -13.94 12.62
C GLY A 63 2.11 -13.93 11.27
N TYR A 64 2.77 -14.45 10.25
CA TYR A 64 2.17 -14.75 8.95
C TYR A 64 1.79 -16.24 8.94
N SER A 65 0.64 -16.61 8.42
CA SER A 65 0.19 -18.01 8.36
C SER A 65 -0.27 -18.43 6.98
N ARG A 66 -0.17 -19.73 6.69
CA ARG A 66 -0.75 -20.35 5.49
C ARG A 66 -2.22 -20.74 5.66
N ASP A 67 -2.73 -20.74 6.90
CA ASP A 67 -4.11 -21.09 7.20
C ASP A 67 -4.81 -19.98 8.01
N PRO A 68 -6.15 -19.86 7.93
CA PRO A 68 -6.91 -18.87 8.68
C PRO A 68 -6.99 -19.16 10.19
N GLU A 69 -6.55 -20.35 10.63
CA GLU A 69 -6.51 -20.72 12.05
C GLU A 69 -5.22 -20.26 12.76
N GLY A 70 -4.19 -19.87 12.01
CA GLY A 70 -2.87 -19.50 12.54
C GLY A 70 -2.02 -20.69 12.99
N ASN A 71 -2.29 -21.91 12.51
CA ASN A 71 -1.59 -23.13 12.94
C ASN A 71 -0.30 -23.39 12.14
N ASP A 72 -0.30 -23.07 10.85
CA ASP A 72 0.86 -23.17 9.96
C ASP A 72 1.52 -21.80 9.78
N LEU A 73 2.46 -21.47 10.68
CA LEU A 73 3.18 -20.20 10.65
C LEU A 73 4.30 -20.20 9.61
N ILE A 74 4.38 -19.12 8.83
CA ILE A 74 5.41 -18.90 7.83
C ILE A 74 6.62 -18.24 8.50
N PRO A 75 7.84 -18.81 8.35
CA PRO A 75 9.05 -18.18 8.85
C PRO A 75 9.26 -16.78 8.25
N SER A 76 9.67 -15.80 9.06
CA SER A 76 9.93 -14.44 8.56
C SER A 76 10.95 -14.41 7.42
N SER A 77 11.94 -15.31 7.44
CA SER A 77 12.92 -15.42 6.35
C SER A 77 12.31 -15.84 5.01
N GLU A 78 11.18 -16.53 5.02
CA GLU A 78 10.43 -16.88 3.81
C GLU A 78 9.57 -15.71 3.35
N VAL A 79 8.87 -15.04 4.27
CA VAL A 79 8.08 -13.83 3.96
C VAL A 79 8.97 -12.75 3.32
N LEU A 80 10.15 -12.51 3.88
CA LEU A 80 11.08 -11.47 3.39
C LEU A 80 11.71 -11.80 2.04
N GLN A 81 11.56 -13.02 1.51
CA GLN A 81 11.96 -13.32 0.14
C GLN A 81 11.03 -12.64 -0.88
N GLY A 82 9.76 -12.41 -0.52
CA GLY A 82 8.76 -11.81 -1.42
C GLY A 82 8.26 -12.75 -2.52
N ASP A 83 8.41 -14.06 -2.34
CA ASP A 83 7.97 -15.10 -3.29
C ASP A 83 6.59 -15.69 -2.96
N LEU A 84 6.01 -15.34 -1.80
CA LEU A 84 4.66 -15.75 -1.43
C LEU A 84 3.64 -15.06 -2.32
N GLU A 85 2.60 -15.77 -2.73
CA GLU A 85 1.46 -15.16 -3.43
C GLU A 85 0.50 -14.47 -2.45
N TRP A 86 0.31 -15.08 -1.29
CA TRP A 86 -0.53 -14.55 -0.21
C TRP A 86 -0.09 -15.08 1.17
N ALA A 87 -0.60 -14.46 2.23
CA ALA A 87 -0.48 -14.94 3.61
C ALA A 87 -1.66 -14.47 4.46
N TYR A 88 -2.13 -15.31 5.39
CA TYR A 88 -3.05 -14.89 6.45
C TYR A 88 -2.30 -14.09 7.50
N VAL A 89 -2.95 -13.04 8.00
CA VAL A 89 -2.44 -12.18 9.07
C VAL A 89 -3.53 -11.88 10.08
N THR A 90 -3.11 -11.59 11.31
CA THR A 90 -4.04 -11.14 12.34
C THR A 90 -4.66 -9.78 12.00
N LEU A 91 -5.87 -9.52 12.47
CA LEU A 91 -6.49 -8.19 12.35
C LEU A 91 -5.61 -7.08 12.97
N ASN A 92 -4.94 -7.32 14.11
CA ASN A 92 -3.99 -6.38 14.69
C ASN A 92 -2.84 -6.02 13.74
N GLN A 93 -2.33 -7.01 13.01
CA GLN A 93 -1.30 -6.80 12.00
C GLN A 93 -1.85 -6.00 10.82
N HIS A 94 -3.06 -6.30 10.35
CA HIS A 94 -3.73 -5.54 9.30
C HIS A 94 -3.98 -4.07 9.71
N MET A 95 -4.46 -3.81 10.93
CA MET A 95 -4.61 -2.45 11.45
C MET A 95 -3.25 -1.72 11.55
N SER A 96 -2.19 -2.43 11.93
CA SER A 96 -0.83 -1.87 11.97
C SER A 96 -0.32 -1.49 10.57
N HIS A 97 -0.63 -2.29 9.55
CA HIS A 97 -0.38 -1.96 8.14
C HIS A 97 -1.09 -0.66 7.75
N CYS A 98 -2.39 -0.54 8.05
CA CYS A 98 -3.16 0.65 7.74
C CYS A 98 -2.56 1.94 8.33
N VAL A 99 -2.09 1.89 9.58
CA VAL A 99 -1.39 3.02 10.20
C VAL A 99 -0.10 3.37 9.45
N LEU A 100 0.68 2.37 9.02
CA LEU A 100 1.92 2.60 8.27
C LEU A 100 1.67 3.16 6.87
N VAL A 101 0.62 2.72 6.17
CA VAL A 101 0.25 3.25 4.85
C VAL A 101 -0.10 4.73 4.95
N TRP A 102 -0.86 5.16 5.96
CA TRP A 102 -1.11 6.58 6.20
C TRP A 102 0.16 7.37 6.52
N GLN A 103 1.07 6.81 7.32
CA GLN A 103 2.37 7.44 7.59
C GLN A 103 3.20 7.57 6.31
N LYS A 104 3.18 6.56 5.44
CA LYS A 104 3.88 6.56 4.16
C LYS A 104 3.32 7.64 3.23
N TYR A 105 2.00 7.72 3.09
CA TYR A 105 1.35 8.79 2.32
C TYR A 105 1.69 10.18 2.86
N GLN A 106 1.57 10.39 4.18
CA GLN A 106 1.92 11.67 4.82
C GLN A 106 3.38 12.06 4.54
N ARG A 107 4.32 11.11 4.61
CA ARG A 107 5.73 11.34 4.30
C ARG A 107 5.95 11.69 2.83
N ALA A 108 5.24 11.02 1.92
CA ALA A 108 5.32 11.35 0.49
C ALA A 108 4.87 12.78 0.22
N VAL A 109 3.76 13.22 0.84
CA VAL A 109 3.25 14.58 0.73
C VAL A 109 4.23 15.59 1.33
N MET A 110 4.64 15.39 2.58
CA MET A 110 5.48 16.34 3.33
C MET A 110 6.87 16.49 2.74
N PHE A 111 7.42 15.43 2.13
CA PHE A 111 8.75 15.45 1.51
C PHE A 111 8.70 15.64 -0.01
N GLY A 112 7.51 15.78 -0.59
CA GLY A 112 7.32 15.91 -2.04
C GLY A 112 7.91 14.74 -2.84
N ARG A 113 7.85 13.51 -2.31
CA ARG A 113 8.36 12.27 -2.92
C ARG A 113 7.29 11.61 -3.81
N PRO A 114 7.66 10.75 -4.77
CA PRO A 114 6.67 9.89 -5.42
C PRO A 114 6.07 8.93 -4.38
N ALA A 115 4.90 8.37 -4.67
CA ALA A 115 4.26 7.36 -3.85
C ALA A 115 3.61 6.29 -4.74
N ASP A 116 3.45 5.10 -4.18
CA ASP A 116 2.87 3.99 -4.91
C ASP A 116 1.34 4.09 -5.04
N ASN A 117 0.77 3.46 -6.07
CA ASN A 117 -0.67 3.49 -6.33
C ASN A 117 -1.51 2.92 -5.18
N TRP A 118 -0.97 1.95 -4.44
CA TRP A 118 -1.66 1.36 -3.28
C TRP A 118 -1.73 2.33 -2.09
N THR A 119 -0.61 2.98 -1.78
CA THR A 119 -0.50 3.99 -0.71
C THR A 119 -1.32 5.25 -1.00
N THR A 120 -1.46 5.60 -2.28
CA THR A 120 -2.19 6.80 -2.72
C THR A 120 -3.66 6.55 -3.03
N SER A 121 -4.12 5.29 -2.93
CA SER A 121 -5.52 4.92 -3.14
C SER A 121 -6.40 5.44 -2.01
N PHE A 122 -7.35 6.30 -2.36
CA PHE A 122 -8.36 6.79 -1.41
C PHE A 122 -9.32 5.67 -0.98
N ALA A 123 -9.66 4.74 -1.88
CA ALA A 123 -10.49 3.59 -1.53
C ALA A 123 -9.81 2.73 -0.45
N HIS A 124 -8.51 2.49 -0.60
CA HIS A 124 -7.72 1.77 0.40
C HIS A 124 -7.62 2.55 1.73
N THR A 125 -7.41 3.88 1.66
CA THR A 125 -7.44 4.75 2.85
C THR A 125 -8.79 4.70 3.57
N HIS A 126 -9.89 4.68 2.83
CA HIS A 126 -11.25 4.60 3.36
C HIS A 126 -11.52 3.26 4.04
N HIS A 127 -11.11 2.14 3.43
CA HIS A 127 -11.15 0.79 4.01
C HIS A 127 -10.37 0.75 5.33
N CYS A 128 -9.13 1.22 5.33
CA CYS A 128 -8.31 1.29 6.53
C CYS A 128 -8.93 2.15 7.63
N GLY A 129 -9.58 3.27 7.28
CA GLY A 129 -10.29 4.12 8.23
C GLY A 129 -11.44 3.39 8.91
N HIS A 130 -12.22 2.62 8.14
CA HIS A 130 -13.33 1.81 8.66
C HIS A 130 -12.83 0.72 9.60
N LEU A 131 -11.77 -0.01 9.25
CA LEU A 131 -11.20 -1.04 10.14
C LEU A 131 -10.79 -0.49 11.51
N MET A 132 -10.29 0.75 11.57
CA MET A 132 -9.84 1.34 12.85
C MET A 132 -10.97 1.69 13.83
N VAL A 133 -12.20 1.77 13.35
CA VAL A 133 -13.37 2.11 14.16
C VAL A 133 -14.28 0.91 14.47
N GLN A 134 -13.78 -0.31 14.25
CA GLN A 134 -14.47 -1.57 14.54
C GLN A 134 -14.02 -2.16 15.88
N TRP A 135 -14.50 -1.57 16.97
CA TRP A 135 -13.99 -1.91 18.32
C TRP A 135 -14.39 -3.30 18.83
N ASP A 136 -15.41 -3.91 18.24
CA ASP A 136 -15.98 -5.18 18.71
C ASP A 136 -15.32 -6.42 18.09
N LEU A 137 -14.32 -6.24 17.22
CA LEU A 137 -13.65 -7.35 16.54
C LEU A 137 -12.58 -8.00 17.40
N ASN A 138 -12.37 -9.29 17.18
CA ASN A 138 -11.25 -9.99 17.77
C ASN A 138 -9.96 -9.70 16.98
N HIS A 139 -9.12 -8.82 17.53
CA HIS A 139 -7.92 -8.38 16.81
C HIS A 139 -6.81 -9.44 16.71
N SER A 140 -6.94 -10.59 17.39
CA SER A 140 -5.96 -11.68 17.36
C SER A 140 -6.28 -12.74 16.31
N GLU A 141 -7.45 -12.70 15.67
CA GLU A 141 -7.84 -13.67 14.64
C GLU A 141 -7.14 -13.41 13.31
N TYR A 142 -6.75 -14.48 12.63
CA TYR A 142 -6.16 -14.50 11.28
C TYR A 142 -7.23 -14.33 10.19
N ASN A 143 -8.03 -13.28 10.32
CA ASN A 143 -9.20 -13.03 9.46
C ASN A 143 -8.90 -12.14 8.24
N SER A 144 -7.63 -11.82 8.01
CA SER A 144 -7.19 -10.93 6.93
C SER A 144 -6.17 -11.64 6.05
N ILE A 145 -6.27 -11.46 4.73
CA ILE A 145 -5.35 -12.04 3.75
C ILE A 145 -4.56 -10.90 3.10
N LEU A 146 -3.23 -11.02 3.07
CA LEU A 146 -2.37 -10.15 2.27
C LEU A 146 -2.04 -10.87 0.97
N TYR A 147 -2.28 -10.21 -0.17
CA TYR A 147 -1.87 -10.66 -1.50
C TYR A 147 -0.66 -9.88 -1.98
N THR A 148 0.29 -10.56 -2.63
CA THR A 148 1.50 -9.92 -3.15
C THR A 148 1.16 -8.97 -4.28
N LYS A 149 1.57 -7.71 -4.12
CA LYS A 149 1.30 -6.64 -5.09
C LYS A 149 2.57 -6.29 -5.85
N TYR A 150 2.38 -5.79 -7.06
CA TYR A 150 3.44 -5.16 -7.86
C TYR A 150 3.04 -3.73 -8.14
N VAL A 151 3.44 -2.83 -7.27
CA VAL A 151 2.91 -1.47 -7.28
C VAL A 151 3.61 -0.59 -8.32
N SER A 152 2.87 0.37 -8.86
CA SER A 152 3.44 1.45 -9.64
C SER A 152 3.97 2.55 -8.70
N CYS A 153 4.81 3.45 -9.22
CA CYS A 153 5.34 4.58 -8.46
C CYS A 153 5.37 5.85 -9.30
N GLY A 154 4.84 6.94 -8.74
CA GLY A 154 4.85 8.24 -9.40
C GLY A 154 4.28 9.38 -8.54
N TYR A 155 3.96 10.49 -9.21
CA TYR A 155 3.39 11.69 -8.60
C TYR A 155 1.89 11.86 -8.88
N GLU A 156 1.19 10.79 -9.24
CA GLU A 156 -0.23 10.78 -9.58
C GLU A 156 -1.08 11.38 -8.45
N TRP A 157 -0.67 11.18 -7.19
CA TRP A 157 -1.32 11.78 -6.03
C TRP A 157 -1.34 13.31 -6.02
N LYS A 158 -0.44 13.98 -6.77
CA LYS A 158 -0.47 15.45 -6.93
C LYS A 158 -1.57 15.92 -7.90
N ARG A 159 -2.09 15.03 -8.73
CA ARG A 159 -3.09 15.30 -9.76
C ARG A 159 -4.09 14.15 -9.82
N PRO A 160 -4.96 14.00 -8.81
CA PRO A 160 -5.94 12.92 -8.77
C PRO A 160 -6.87 12.99 -9.99
N ASP A 161 -7.29 11.82 -10.49
CA ASP A 161 -8.31 11.71 -11.53
C ASP A 161 -9.58 12.48 -11.13
N PRO A 162 -10.27 13.18 -12.04
CA PRO A 162 -11.48 13.94 -11.71
C PRO A 162 -12.56 13.15 -10.97
N ARG A 163 -12.71 11.84 -11.22
CA ARG A 163 -13.65 10.99 -10.46
C ARG A 163 -13.26 10.90 -8.99
N MET A 164 -11.97 10.71 -8.71
CA MET A 164 -11.45 10.70 -7.33
C MET A 164 -11.57 12.08 -6.69
N GLN A 165 -11.33 13.15 -7.44
CA GLN A 165 -11.52 14.51 -6.95
C GLN A 165 -12.97 14.77 -6.55
N GLN A 166 -13.94 14.27 -7.34
CA GLN A 166 -15.35 14.37 -7.00
C GLN A 166 -15.69 13.58 -5.73
N LEU A 167 -15.16 12.37 -5.57
CA LEU A 167 -15.35 11.56 -4.36
C LEU A 167 -14.78 12.27 -3.12
N MET A 168 -13.58 12.82 -3.20
CA MET A 168 -12.91 13.50 -2.08
C MET A 168 -13.50 14.88 -1.72
N THR A 169 -14.28 15.48 -2.61
CA THR A 169 -14.93 16.79 -2.38
C THR A 169 -16.43 16.68 -2.08
N GLY A 170 -16.97 15.46 -2.11
CA GLY A 170 -18.34 15.17 -1.70
C GLY A 170 -18.51 15.20 -0.17
N PRO A 171 -19.76 15.04 0.31
CA PRO A 171 -20.03 14.86 1.74
C PRO A 171 -19.27 13.63 2.26
N MET A 172 -18.55 13.79 3.38
CA MET A 172 -17.93 12.67 4.07
C MET A 172 -19.02 11.91 4.84
N ASP A 173 -19.40 10.72 4.39
CA ASP A 173 -20.25 9.79 5.13
C ASP A 173 -19.42 8.68 5.82
N GLY A 174 -20.00 8.00 6.82
CA GLY A 174 -19.54 6.70 7.33
C GLY A 174 -18.29 6.61 8.24
N GLY A 175 -17.39 7.59 8.29
CA GLY A 175 -16.02 7.35 8.81
C GLY A 175 -15.77 7.25 10.33
N LEU A 176 -16.76 7.44 11.21
CA LEU A 176 -16.54 7.42 12.69
C LEU A 176 -17.32 6.32 13.42
N THR A 177 -18.15 5.57 12.71
CA THR A 177 -18.94 4.48 13.27
C THR A 177 -18.57 3.22 12.52
N GLY A 178 -18.10 2.18 13.23
CA GLY A 178 -17.93 0.87 12.61
C GLY A 178 -19.24 0.41 11.97
N ASP A 179 -19.14 -0.23 10.80
CA ASP A 179 -20.27 -0.80 10.07
C ASP A 179 -20.77 -2.14 10.64
N GLY A 180 -20.33 -2.50 11.85
CA GLY A 180 -20.73 -3.72 12.54
C GLY A 180 -20.06 -4.97 11.99
N GLY A 181 -18.84 -4.85 11.46
CA GLY A 181 -18.08 -6.00 10.93
C GLY A 181 -18.35 -6.32 9.46
N ASN A 182 -18.99 -5.42 8.69
CA ASN A 182 -19.19 -5.59 7.25
C ASN A 182 -17.91 -5.23 6.49
N HIS A 183 -16.87 -6.04 6.68
CA HIS A 183 -15.53 -5.87 6.09
C HIS A 183 -15.46 -6.23 4.63
N ALA A 184 -16.62 -6.32 3.97
CA ALA A 184 -16.66 -6.49 2.55
C ALA A 184 -15.88 -5.33 1.93
N ASP A 185 -14.91 -5.68 1.10
CA ASP A 185 -14.44 -4.80 0.03
C ASP A 185 -15.63 -4.02 -0.51
N ILE A 186 -15.38 -2.78 -0.93
CA ILE A 186 -16.29 -1.78 -1.50
C ILE A 186 -17.33 -2.29 -2.54
N HIS A 187 -17.39 -3.59 -2.82
CA HIS A 187 -18.36 -4.32 -3.63
C HIS A 187 -19.34 -5.23 -2.86
N GLY A 188 -19.32 -5.23 -1.53
CA GLY A 188 -20.25 -6.01 -0.71
C GLY A 188 -19.88 -7.49 -0.64
N ALA A 189 -20.34 -8.18 0.40
CA ALA A 189 -20.06 -9.59 0.62
C ALA A 189 -20.62 -10.43 -0.53
N ARG A 190 -19.79 -10.67 -1.55
CA ARG A 190 -19.92 -11.83 -2.42
C ARG A 190 -18.79 -12.77 -2.04
N GLU A 191 -19.04 -14.07 -2.17
CA GLU A 191 -17.97 -15.07 -2.22
C GLU A 191 -16.84 -14.53 -3.10
N ILE A 192 -15.59 -14.78 -2.72
CA ILE A 192 -14.43 -14.42 -3.52
C ILE A 192 -14.61 -15.09 -4.89
N GLU A 193 -15.21 -14.37 -5.84
CA GLU A 193 -15.40 -14.85 -7.20
C GLU A 193 -14.00 -15.01 -7.81
N GLU A 194 -13.78 -16.10 -8.53
CA GLU A 194 -12.56 -16.28 -9.33
C GLU A 194 -12.36 -15.03 -10.20
N GLY A 195 -11.34 -14.22 -9.87
CA GLY A 195 -11.04 -12.97 -10.56
C GLY A 195 -10.92 -11.71 -9.68
N HIS A 196 -11.20 -11.75 -8.38
CA HIS A 196 -11.01 -10.58 -7.47
C HIS A 196 -9.56 -10.06 -7.44
N GLU A 197 -8.58 -10.90 -7.80
CA GLU A 197 -7.17 -10.51 -8.01
C GLU A 197 -7.00 -9.37 -9.04
N SER A 198 -7.95 -9.20 -9.96
CA SER A 198 -7.90 -8.17 -11.01
C SER A 198 -8.36 -6.78 -10.56
N GLU A 199 -9.02 -6.63 -9.41
CA GLU A 199 -9.44 -5.31 -8.88
C GLU A 199 -8.28 -4.52 -8.26
N HIS A 200 -7.17 -5.18 -7.95
CA HIS A 200 -5.94 -4.56 -7.45
C HIS A 200 -4.92 -4.22 -8.55
N HIS A 201 -5.29 -4.40 -9.83
CA HIS A 201 -4.45 -4.14 -11.00
C HIS A 201 -4.73 -2.79 -11.71
N LEU A 202 -5.36 -1.83 -11.02
CA LEU A 202 -5.57 -0.45 -11.51
C LEU A 202 -4.82 0.58 -10.65
#